data_AF-A0A1Y2FJY8-F1
#
_entry.id   AF-A0A1Y2FJY8-F1
#
_cell.length_a   1.000
_cell.length_b   1.000
_cell.length_c   1.000
_cell.angle_alpha   90.00
_cell.angle_beta   90.00
_cell.angle_gamma   90.00
#
_symmetry.space_group_name_H-M   'P 1'
#
loop_
_entity.id
_entity.type
_entity.pdbx_description
1 polymer ?
#
loop_
_entity_poly.entity_id
_entity_poly.type
_entity_poly.pdbx_seq_one_letter_code
_entity_poly.pdbx_strand_id
1 'polypeptide(L)'
;MKSATIFSLFSLAVASPVEKRQNQAGVNDAAILNYALTLEHLENAFYKGALARYSQADFAAAGFDATVYKNIVEIGKDEASHVSFLTQALSAAGANPVSPCTYNFPYNSVGAFMSLSKTLEGVGISAYLGAAANITTPAYLTAAASILTVESRHSAYVRAQLKLSPFPGAYDTPLGFNGVYTLAAGFITACPSTNVALPVKAYPSLSLTGFTQVFSGRQASFTTPATGLPASGAFVAFISGVSGPVFVPATTSGSTVTATVPSTMLDGQIYALLTRQGSGAMIVPAQVLAGPAAIELGLPGAVAVAA
;
A
#
# COMPACT_ATOMS: atom_id res chain seq x y z
N MET A 1 -23.65 26.93 -45.70
CA MET A 1 -22.23 26.64 -45.37
C MET A 1 -21.74 27.72 -44.42
N LYS A 2 -21.58 27.43 -43.12
CA LYS A 2 -20.97 28.34 -42.14
C LYS A 2 -19.68 27.67 -41.68
N SER A 3 -18.53 28.22 -42.08
CA SER A 3 -17.21 27.76 -41.63
C SER A 3 -17.02 28.09 -40.16
N ALA A 4 -16.72 27.08 -39.35
CA ALA A 4 -16.26 27.23 -37.98
C ALA A 4 -14.73 27.18 -37.96
N THR A 5 -14.10 28.30 -37.63
CA THR A 5 -12.65 28.41 -37.44
C THR A 5 -12.31 27.84 -36.06
N ILE A 6 -11.59 26.72 -36.02
CA ILE A 6 -11.05 26.13 -34.79
C ILE A 6 -9.76 26.87 -34.44
N PHE A 7 -9.77 27.62 -33.33
CA PHE A 7 -8.54 28.13 -32.72
C PHE A 7 -7.98 27.06 -31.78
N SER A 8 -6.91 26.38 -32.19
CA SER A 8 -6.11 25.55 -31.30
C SER A 8 -5.20 26.46 -30.47
N LEU A 9 -5.51 26.60 -29.18
CA LEU A 9 -4.60 27.16 -28.18
C LEU A 9 -3.48 26.16 -27.91
N PHE A 10 -2.31 26.39 -28.52
CA PHE A 10 -1.07 25.75 -28.06
C PHE A 10 -0.64 26.43 -26.75
N SER A 11 -0.91 25.77 -25.63
CA SER A 11 -0.30 26.15 -24.35
C SER A 11 1.21 25.92 -24.44
N LEU A 12 1.98 27.00 -24.39
CA LEU A 12 3.42 26.95 -24.20
C LEU A 12 3.68 26.34 -22.82
N ALA A 13 4.11 25.08 -22.80
CA ALA A 13 4.62 24.45 -21.59
C ALA A 13 5.91 25.17 -21.18
N VAL A 14 5.83 25.97 -20.11
CA VAL A 14 7.02 26.46 -19.41
C VAL A 14 7.76 25.24 -18.89
N ALA A 15 8.94 24.97 -19.46
CA ALA A 15 9.84 23.95 -18.96
C ALA A 15 10.32 24.39 -17.56
N SER A 16 9.70 23.83 -16.52
CA SER A 16 10.25 23.90 -15.17
C SER A 16 11.67 23.32 -15.19
N PRO A 17 12.63 23.91 -14.45
CA PRO A 17 13.96 23.32 -14.34
C PRO A 17 13.82 21.87 -13.86
N VAL A 18 14.56 20.96 -14.50
CA VAL A 18 14.65 19.56 -14.06
C VAL A 18 15.30 19.57 -12.70
N GLU A 19 14.50 19.52 -11.64
CA GLU A 19 15.02 19.27 -10.30
C GLU A 19 15.66 17.89 -10.31
N LYS A 20 16.93 17.82 -9.91
CA LYS A 20 17.62 16.54 -9.66
C LYS A 20 16.75 15.75 -8.69
N ARG A 21 16.48 14.46 -8.97
CA ARG A 21 15.70 13.58 -8.08
C ARG A 21 16.15 13.83 -6.64
N GLN A 22 15.25 14.37 -5.83
CA GLN A 22 15.56 14.68 -4.46
C GLN A 22 15.65 13.37 -3.69
N ASN A 23 16.86 13.00 -3.28
CA ASN A 23 16.99 12.05 -2.19
C ASN A 23 16.45 12.72 -0.93
N GLN A 24 15.49 12.10 -0.27
CA GLN A 24 15.27 12.39 1.14
C GLN A 24 16.62 12.24 1.85
N ALA A 25 17.08 13.30 2.53
CA ALA A 25 18.42 13.36 3.10
C ALA A 25 18.71 12.10 3.94
N GLY A 26 19.71 11.32 3.53
CA GLY A 26 20.14 10.08 4.22
C GLY A 26 19.56 8.77 3.68
N VAL A 27 18.65 8.79 2.70
CA VAL A 27 18.17 7.56 2.02
C VAL A 27 18.96 7.35 0.74
N ASN A 28 19.72 6.26 0.66
CA ASN A 28 20.44 5.84 -0.55
C ASN A 28 19.76 4.60 -1.17
N ASP A 29 20.14 4.28 -2.41
CA ASP A 29 19.54 3.16 -3.15
C ASP A 29 19.66 1.82 -2.39
N ALA A 30 20.77 1.56 -1.68
CA ALA A 30 20.93 0.34 -0.89
C ALA A 30 19.91 0.25 0.27
N ALA A 31 19.62 1.37 0.93
CA ALA A 31 18.57 1.44 1.95
C ALA A 31 17.19 1.23 1.35
N ILE A 32 16.92 1.75 0.14
CA ILE A 32 15.65 1.56 -0.57
C ILE A 32 15.48 0.09 -0.99
N LEU A 33 16.52 -0.53 -1.53
CA LEU A 33 16.49 -1.94 -1.93
C LEU A 33 16.34 -2.87 -0.72
N ASN A 34 16.98 -2.58 0.41
CA ASN A 34 16.77 -3.34 1.65
C ASN A 34 15.37 -3.12 2.25
N TYR A 35 14.81 -1.92 2.09
CA TYR A 35 13.42 -1.64 2.43
C TYR A 35 12.47 -2.49 1.56
N ALA A 36 12.67 -2.52 0.23
CA ALA A 36 11.88 -3.37 -0.66
C ALA A 36 12.04 -4.85 -0.29
N LEU A 37 13.27 -5.34 -0.09
CA LEU A 37 13.55 -6.72 0.30
C LEU A 37 12.87 -7.13 1.61
N THR A 38 12.71 -6.20 2.55
CA THR A 38 11.96 -6.46 3.81
C THR A 38 10.48 -6.74 3.54
N LEU A 39 9.88 -6.04 2.57
CA LEU A 39 8.49 -6.23 2.16
C LEU A 39 8.34 -7.52 1.34
N GLU A 40 9.26 -7.78 0.41
CA GLU A 40 9.27 -9.04 -0.36
C GLU A 40 9.43 -10.27 0.53
N HIS A 41 10.24 -10.20 1.59
CA HIS A 41 10.33 -11.30 2.57
C HIS A 41 9.00 -11.52 3.29
N LEU A 42 8.25 -10.46 3.59
CA LEU A 42 6.94 -10.54 4.23
C LEU A 42 5.93 -11.20 3.29
N GLU A 43 5.85 -10.78 2.03
CA GLU A 43 4.91 -11.32 1.04
C GLU A 43 5.25 -12.78 0.68
N ASN A 44 6.53 -13.08 0.47
CA ASN A 44 7.03 -14.44 0.30
C ASN A 44 6.67 -15.34 1.51
N ALA A 45 6.83 -14.86 2.74
CA ALA A 45 6.45 -15.59 3.94
C ALA A 45 4.93 -15.78 4.05
N PHE A 46 4.15 -14.78 3.68
CA PHE A 46 2.70 -14.79 3.65
C PHE A 46 2.17 -15.89 2.69
N TYR A 47 2.61 -15.89 1.44
CA TYR A 47 2.19 -16.91 0.46
C TYR A 47 2.69 -18.31 0.81
N LYS A 48 3.96 -18.46 1.21
CA LYS A 48 4.49 -19.77 1.65
C LYS A 48 3.72 -20.33 2.84
N GLY A 49 3.42 -19.49 3.84
CA GLY A 49 2.68 -19.90 5.02
C GLY A 49 1.24 -20.33 4.67
N ALA A 50 0.58 -19.63 3.77
CA ALA A 50 -0.77 -19.98 3.33
C ALA A 50 -0.78 -21.28 2.50
N LEU A 51 0.14 -21.44 1.56
CA LEU A 51 0.24 -22.64 0.71
C LEU A 51 0.70 -23.88 1.47
N ALA A 52 1.41 -23.72 2.58
CA ALA A 52 1.71 -24.82 3.50
C ALA A 52 0.49 -25.25 4.34
N ARG A 53 -0.48 -24.35 4.55
CA ARG A 53 -1.65 -24.58 5.40
C ARG A 53 -2.90 -24.99 4.63
N TYR A 54 -3.08 -24.50 3.41
CA TYR A 54 -4.28 -24.70 2.60
C TYR A 54 -3.93 -25.41 1.30
N SER A 55 -4.56 -26.55 1.10
CA SER A 55 -4.48 -27.35 -0.12
C SER A 55 -5.42 -26.82 -1.20
N GLN A 56 -5.28 -27.33 -2.43
CA GLN A 56 -6.24 -27.06 -3.49
C GLN A 56 -7.70 -27.43 -3.09
N ALA A 57 -7.89 -28.47 -2.28
CA ALA A 57 -9.21 -28.87 -1.80
C ALA A 57 -9.81 -27.83 -0.84
N ASP A 58 -8.99 -27.18 0.00
CA ASP A 58 -9.44 -26.09 0.87
C ASP A 58 -9.85 -24.86 0.05
N PHE A 59 -9.12 -24.56 -1.04
CA PHE A 59 -9.51 -23.53 -1.99
C PHE A 59 -10.84 -23.85 -2.68
N ALA A 60 -11.03 -25.08 -3.13
CA ALA A 60 -12.29 -25.55 -3.71
C ALA A 60 -13.46 -25.44 -2.72
N ALA A 61 -13.24 -25.82 -1.46
CA ALA A 61 -14.23 -25.68 -0.39
C ALA A 61 -14.59 -24.21 -0.10
N ALA A 62 -13.66 -23.28 -0.31
CA ALA A 62 -13.88 -21.85 -0.22
C ALA A 62 -14.46 -21.21 -1.50
N GLY A 63 -14.78 -22.01 -2.53
CA GLY A 63 -15.38 -21.54 -3.77
C GLY A 63 -14.41 -21.08 -4.85
N PHE A 64 -13.11 -21.37 -4.70
CA PHE A 64 -12.07 -21.06 -5.68
C PHE A 64 -11.70 -22.31 -6.48
N ASP A 65 -11.63 -22.20 -7.81
CA ASP A 65 -11.31 -23.34 -8.66
C ASP A 65 -9.81 -23.72 -8.63
N ALA A 66 -9.46 -24.82 -9.30
CA ALA A 66 -8.09 -25.30 -9.39
C ALA A 66 -7.14 -24.32 -10.10
N THR A 67 -7.66 -23.52 -11.03
CA THR A 67 -6.87 -22.46 -11.70
C THR A 67 -6.52 -21.36 -10.71
N VAL A 68 -7.43 -21.03 -9.79
CA VAL A 68 -7.16 -20.08 -8.71
C VAL A 68 -6.03 -20.54 -7.82
N TYR A 69 -6.09 -21.78 -7.33
CA TYR A 69 -5.00 -22.33 -6.53
C TYR A 69 -3.66 -22.31 -7.28
N LYS A 70 -3.64 -22.72 -8.55
CA LYS A 70 -2.43 -22.72 -9.38
C LYS A 70 -1.83 -21.32 -9.53
N ASN A 71 -2.66 -20.32 -9.75
CA ASN A 71 -2.17 -18.94 -9.91
C ASN A 71 -1.67 -18.35 -8.58
N ILE A 72 -2.26 -18.72 -7.45
CA ILE A 72 -1.74 -18.34 -6.12
C ILE A 72 -0.38 -19.00 -5.84
N VAL A 73 -0.20 -20.26 -6.28
CA VAL A 73 1.11 -20.91 -6.25
C VAL A 73 2.12 -20.16 -7.11
N GLU A 74 1.71 -19.63 -8.27
CA GLU A 74 2.59 -18.85 -9.13
C GLU A 74 2.98 -17.50 -8.50
N ILE A 75 2.02 -16.78 -7.91
CA ILE A 75 2.30 -15.55 -7.14
C ILE A 75 3.35 -15.83 -6.07
N GLY A 76 3.17 -16.89 -5.27
CA GLY A 76 4.16 -17.27 -4.25
C GLY A 76 5.56 -17.61 -4.81
N LYS A 77 5.69 -18.02 -6.08
CA LYS A 77 7.00 -18.19 -6.74
C LYS A 77 7.58 -16.86 -7.20
N ASP A 78 6.74 -15.96 -7.73
CA ASP A 78 7.15 -14.62 -8.11
C ASP A 78 7.70 -13.88 -6.89
N GLU A 79 7.02 -13.92 -5.75
CA GLU A 79 7.52 -13.34 -4.47
C GLU A 79 8.88 -13.91 -4.05
N ALA A 80 9.06 -15.23 -4.19
CA ALA A 80 10.34 -15.86 -3.90
C ALA A 80 11.44 -15.41 -4.89
N SER A 81 11.07 -15.16 -6.14
CA SER A 81 11.95 -14.65 -7.19
C SER A 81 12.35 -13.19 -6.91
N HIS A 82 11.41 -12.33 -6.51
CA HIS A 82 11.67 -10.95 -6.11
C HIS A 82 12.68 -10.87 -4.95
N VAL A 83 12.48 -11.68 -3.90
CA VAL A 83 13.44 -11.81 -2.78
C VAL A 83 14.83 -12.19 -3.29
N SER A 84 14.93 -13.20 -4.14
CA SER A 84 16.21 -13.67 -4.69
C SER A 84 16.90 -12.58 -5.51
N PHE A 85 16.13 -11.91 -6.36
CA PHE A 85 16.62 -10.83 -7.21
C PHE A 85 17.17 -9.66 -6.38
N LEU A 86 16.41 -9.14 -5.42
CA LEU A 86 16.85 -8.02 -4.57
C LEU A 86 18.04 -8.39 -3.70
N THR A 87 18.06 -9.61 -3.16
CA THR A 87 19.20 -10.12 -2.38
C THR A 87 20.48 -10.11 -3.22
N GLN A 88 20.41 -10.62 -4.46
CA GLN A 88 21.56 -10.63 -5.37
C GLN A 88 21.98 -9.21 -5.78
N ALA A 89 21.01 -8.32 -6.07
CA ALA A 89 21.30 -6.93 -6.43
C ALA A 89 22.02 -6.18 -5.29
N LEU A 90 21.57 -6.36 -4.04
CA LEU A 90 22.21 -5.78 -2.86
C LEU A 90 23.63 -6.32 -2.66
N SER A 91 23.81 -7.65 -2.74
CA SER A 91 25.14 -8.26 -2.61
C SER A 91 26.10 -7.80 -3.72
N ALA A 92 25.64 -7.73 -4.97
CA ALA A 92 26.43 -7.23 -6.09
C ALA A 92 26.81 -5.74 -5.94
N ALA A 93 25.96 -4.96 -5.27
CA ALA A 93 26.23 -3.58 -4.90
C ALA A 93 27.16 -3.43 -3.66
N GLY A 94 27.62 -4.53 -3.07
CA GLY A 94 28.44 -4.52 -1.86
C GLY A 94 27.67 -4.13 -0.59
N ALA A 95 26.34 -4.14 -0.64
CA ALA A 95 25.48 -3.91 0.51
C ALA A 95 25.13 -5.24 1.19
N ASN A 96 24.80 -5.17 2.48
CA ASN A 96 24.34 -6.33 3.25
C ASN A 96 22.82 -6.48 3.07
N PRO A 97 22.33 -7.57 2.44
CA PRO A 97 20.90 -7.81 2.32
C PRO A 97 20.30 -8.21 3.66
N VAL A 98 19.10 -7.69 3.96
CA VAL A 98 18.33 -8.13 5.14
C VAL A 98 17.88 -9.59 4.99
N SER A 99 17.88 -10.30 6.12
CA SER A 99 17.29 -11.63 6.26
C SER A 99 15.80 -11.54 6.59
N PRO A 100 15.00 -12.59 6.29
CA PRO A 100 13.58 -12.59 6.62
C PRO A 100 13.35 -12.47 8.13
N CYS A 101 12.27 -11.79 8.50
CA CYS A 101 11.80 -11.69 9.87
C CYS A 101 10.92 -12.90 10.23
N THR A 102 10.43 -12.96 11.47
CA THR A 102 9.30 -13.81 11.85
C THR A 102 8.01 -13.01 11.72
N TYR A 103 6.96 -13.67 11.24
CA TYR A 103 5.71 -13.02 10.90
C TYR A 103 4.51 -13.69 11.57
N ASN A 104 3.45 -12.92 11.81
CA ASN A 104 2.16 -13.41 12.27
C ASN A 104 1.05 -12.81 11.40
N PHE A 105 0.38 -13.66 10.63
CA PHE A 105 -0.70 -13.23 9.74
C PHE A 105 -2.06 -13.69 10.28
N PRO A 106 -3.06 -12.80 10.41
CA PRO A 106 -4.32 -13.10 11.08
C PRO A 106 -5.35 -13.82 10.19
N TYR A 107 -4.93 -14.67 9.24
CA TYR A 107 -5.85 -15.45 8.42
C TYR A 107 -6.10 -16.85 9.02
N ASN A 108 -7.37 -17.26 9.05
CA ASN A 108 -7.81 -18.57 9.56
C ASN A 108 -8.66 -19.36 8.56
N SER A 109 -8.85 -18.82 7.36
CA SER A 109 -9.54 -19.45 6.23
C SER A 109 -8.92 -18.99 4.90
N VAL A 110 -9.21 -19.71 3.82
CA VAL A 110 -8.78 -19.30 2.46
C VAL A 110 -9.39 -17.95 2.08
N GLY A 111 -10.65 -17.67 2.43
CA GLY A 111 -11.27 -16.37 2.17
C GLY A 111 -10.57 -15.21 2.91
N ALA A 112 -10.20 -15.42 4.17
CA ALA A 112 -9.42 -14.45 4.93
C ALA A 112 -8.00 -14.25 4.35
N PHE A 113 -7.36 -15.32 3.89
CA PHE A 113 -6.09 -15.26 3.17
C PHE A 113 -6.22 -14.44 1.88
N MET A 114 -7.20 -14.74 1.02
CA MET A 114 -7.40 -14.01 -0.24
C MET A 114 -7.69 -12.52 0.01
N SER A 115 -8.47 -12.21 1.05
CA SER A 115 -8.78 -10.82 1.44
C SER A 115 -7.54 -10.06 1.92
N LEU A 116 -6.67 -10.72 2.69
CA LEU A 116 -5.41 -10.13 3.14
C LEU A 116 -4.40 -10.02 1.98
N SER A 117 -4.33 -11.02 1.10
CA SER A 117 -3.53 -10.99 -0.14
C SER A 117 -3.86 -9.73 -0.94
N LYS A 118 -5.13 -9.50 -1.25
CA LYS A 118 -5.59 -8.27 -1.93
C LYS A 118 -5.06 -6.99 -1.29
N THR A 119 -4.96 -6.97 0.04
CA THR A 119 -4.49 -5.80 0.78
C THR A 119 -2.98 -5.64 0.67
N LEU A 120 -2.22 -6.73 0.89
CA LEU A 120 -0.76 -6.76 0.81
C LEU A 120 -0.27 -6.41 -0.59
N GLU A 121 -0.83 -7.02 -1.63
CA GLU A 121 -0.50 -6.72 -3.04
C GLU A 121 -0.65 -5.23 -3.37
N GLY A 122 -1.74 -4.60 -2.91
CA GLY A 122 -1.93 -3.16 -3.06
C GLY A 122 -0.92 -2.33 -2.26
N VAL A 123 -0.46 -2.83 -1.11
CA VAL A 123 0.62 -2.20 -0.33
C VAL A 123 1.97 -2.36 -1.01
N GLY A 124 2.27 -3.51 -1.61
CA GLY A 124 3.47 -3.74 -2.43
C GLY A 124 3.56 -2.74 -3.59
N ILE A 125 2.47 -2.60 -4.36
CA ILE A 125 2.34 -1.57 -5.42
C ILE A 125 2.64 -0.17 -4.87
N SER A 126 2.03 0.19 -3.74
CA SER A 126 2.19 1.51 -3.11
C SER A 126 3.62 1.76 -2.63
N ALA A 127 4.32 0.71 -2.19
CA ALA A 127 5.71 0.75 -1.77
C ALA A 127 6.66 1.04 -2.93
N TYR A 128 6.54 0.29 -4.02
CA TYR A 128 7.37 0.49 -5.22
C TYR A 128 7.12 1.86 -5.85
N LEU A 129 5.86 2.27 -6.00
CA LEU A 129 5.52 3.59 -6.53
C LEU A 129 6.05 4.73 -5.64
N GLY A 130 5.87 4.62 -4.32
CA GLY A 130 6.35 5.62 -3.37
C GLY A 130 7.87 5.72 -3.30
N ALA A 131 8.58 4.61 -3.51
CA ALA A 131 10.03 4.57 -3.54
C ALA A 131 10.62 5.07 -4.86
N ALA A 132 9.89 4.99 -5.98
CA ALA A 132 10.42 5.21 -7.33
C ALA A 132 11.15 6.55 -7.52
N ALA A 133 10.61 7.63 -6.94
CA ALA A 133 11.21 8.97 -7.04
C ALA A 133 12.55 9.09 -6.27
N ASN A 134 12.77 8.23 -5.27
CA ASN A 134 13.96 8.22 -4.41
C ASN A 134 15.08 7.33 -4.96
N ILE A 135 14.81 6.50 -5.98
CA ILE A 135 15.85 5.67 -6.62
C ILE A 135 16.67 6.54 -7.57
N THR A 136 17.98 6.58 -7.35
CA THR A 136 18.92 7.39 -8.14
C THR A 136 19.61 6.63 -9.25
N THR A 137 19.83 5.33 -9.10
CA THR A 137 20.43 4.47 -10.11
C THR A 137 19.38 4.01 -11.13
N PRO A 138 19.49 4.37 -12.42
CA PRO A 138 18.48 4.02 -13.42
C PRO A 138 18.23 2.52 -13.59
N ALA A 139 19.27 1.69 -13.41
CA ALA A 139 19.15 0.25 -13.46
C ALA A 139 18.24 -0.30 -12.34
N TYR A 140 18.39 0.22 -11.11
CA TYR A 140 17.53 -0.16 -9.99
C TYR A 140 16.10 0.33 -10.17
N LEU A 141 15.91 1.52 -10.76
CA LEU A 141 14.57 2.00 -11.08
C LEU A 141 13.87 1.08 -12.08
N THR A 142 14.59 0.64 -13.12
CA THR A 142 14.04 -0.26 -14.14
C THR A 142 13.68 -1.61 -13.53
N ALA A 143 14.54 -2.14 -12.66
CA ALA A 143 14.29 -3.37 -11.94
C ALA A 143 13.05 -3.26 -11.03
N ALA A 144 12.98 -2.21 -10.21
CA ALA A 144 11.85 -1.91 -9.34
C ALA A 144 10.55 -1.74 -10.14
N ALA A 145 10.60 -1.06 -11.29
CA ALA A 145 9.45 -0.93 -12.18
C ALA A 145 9.01 -2.28 -12.75
N SER A 146 9.93 -3.21 -13.03
CA SER A 146 9.55 -4.54 -13.50
C SER A 146 8.75 -5.31 -12.45
N ILE A 147 9.19 -5.27 -11.18
CA ILE A 147 8.50 -5.90 -10.05
C ILE A 147 7.13 -5.26 -9.86
N LEU A 148 7.06 -3.93 -9.78
CA LEU A 148 5.80 -3.18 -9.66
C LEU A 148 4.72 -3.61 -10.68
N THR A 149 5.10 -3.87 -11.93
CA THR A 149 4.12 -4.32 -12.94
C THR A 149 3.61 -5.73 -12.68
N VAL A 150 4.39 -6.59 -12.05
CA VAL A 150 4.02 -7.94 -11.63
C VAL A 150 3.08 -7.87 -10.42
N GLU A 151 3.44 -7.12 -9.38
CA GLU A 151 2.56 -6.80 -8.22
C GLU A 151 1.19 -6.29 -8.68
N SER A 152 1.17 -5.41 -9.69
CA SER A 152 -0.07 -4.89 -10.26
C SER A 152 -0.95 -5.97 -10.88
N ARG A 153 -0.35 -6.99 -11.53
CA ARG A 153 -1.07 -8.13 -12.11
C ARG A 153 -1.57 -9.09 -11.03
N HIS A 154 -0.76 -9.33 -10.00
CA HIS A 154 -1.15 -10.12 -8.85
C HIS A 154 -2.35 -9.50 -8.13
N SER A 155 -2.26 -8.21 -7.80
CA SER A 155 -3.37 -7.44 -7.21
C SER A 155 -4.63 -7.50 -8.06
N ALA A 156 -4.53 -7.19 -9.36
CA ALA A 156 -5.66 -7.26 -10.29
C ALA A 156 -6.31 -8.66 -10.30
N TYR A 157 -5.48 -9.70 -10.33
CA TYR A 157 -5.95 -11.08 -10.32
C TYR A 157 -6.70 -11.43 -9.04
N VAL A 158 -6.12 -11.17 -7.86
CA VAL A 158 -6.72 -11.46 -6.56
C VAL A 158 -8.02 -10.69 -6.38
N ARG A 159 -8.05 -9.41 -6.78
CA ARG A 159 -9.26 -8.57 -6.77
C ARG A 159 -10.38 -9.19 -7.59
N ALA A 160 -10.09 -9.68 -8.79
CA ALA A 160 -11.08 -10.34 -9.63
C ALA A 160 -11.65 -11.62 -8.98
N GLN A 161 -10.80 -12.40 -8.28
CA GLN A 161 -11.25 -13.60 -7.57
C GLN A 161 -12.20 -13.25 -6.41
N LEU A 162 -11.98 -12.10 -5.78
CA LEU A 162 -12.86 -11.54 -4.73
C LEU A 162 -14.07 -10.78 -5.28
N LYS A 163 -14.37 -10.87 -6.58
CA LYS A 163 -15.48 -10.17 -7.26
C LYS A 163 -15.40 -8.64 -7.15
N LEU A 164 -14.19 -8.11 -6.98
CA LEU A 164 -13.90 -6.68 -7.05
C LEU A 164 -13.41 -6.33 -8.46
N SER A 165 -13.45 -5.03 -8.79
CA SER A 165 -12.82 -4.55 -10.03
C SER A 165 -11.31 -4.82 -10.00
N PRO A 166 -10.74 -5.48 -11.04
CA PRO A 166 -9.30 -5.65 -11.18
C PRO A 166 -8.57 -4.35 -11.54
N PHE A 167 -9.30 -3.29 -11.90
CA PHE A 167 -8.78 -1.95 -12.22
C PHE A 167 -9.71 -0.91 -11.59
N PRO A 168 -9.70 -0.75 -10.26
CA PRO A 168 -10.70 0.08 -9.58
C PRO A 168 -10.52 1.58 -9.86
N GLY A 169 -9.33 2.01 -10.25
CA GLY A 169 -9.04 3.40 -10.62
C GLY A 169 -8.03 3.48 -11.76
N ALA A 170 -7.87 4.69 -12.31
CA ALA A 170 -6.88 4.96 -13.37
C ALA A 170 -5.44 5.11 -12.84
N TYR A 171 -5.27 5.21 -11.53
CA TYR A 171 -3.99 5.44 -10.86
C TYR A 171 -3.93 4.68 -9.54
N ASP A 172 -2.83 3.97 -9.32
CA ASP A 172 -2.48 3.41 -8.01
C ASP A 172 -1.94 4.50 -7.06
N THR A 173 -1.97 4.20 -5.77
CA THR A 173 -1.72 5.19 -4.71
C THR A 173 -0.31 5.03 -4.13
N PRO A 174 0.67 5.91 -4.44
CA PRO A 174 1.97 5.85 -3.78
C PRO A 174 1.86 6.18 -2.28
N LEU A 175 2.63 5.47 -1.45
CA LEU A 175 2.79 5.78 -0.03
C LEU A 175 4.26 6.05 0.32
N GLY A 176 4.48 6.95 1.28
CA GLY A 176 5.82 7.15 1.83
C GLY A 176 6.30 5.96 2.65
N PHE A 177 7.63 5.80 2.78
CA PHE A 177 8.29 4.67 3.43
C PHE A 177 7.70 4.31 4.81
N ASN A 178 7.49 5.30 5.69
CA ASN A 178 6.93 5.09 7.03
C ASN A 178 5.50 4.57 6.98
N GLY A 179 4.69 5.03 6.01
CA GLY A 179 3.30 4.61 5.89
C GLY A 179 3.20 3.13 5.51
N VAL A 180 3.93 2.72 4.49
CA VAL A 180 4.03 1.31 4.11
C VAL A 180 4.62 0.46 5.23
N TYR A 181 5.73 0.92 5.84
CA TYR A 181 6.36 0.16 6.91
C TYR A 181 5.44 0.01 8.12
N THR A 182 4.57 0.98 8.40
CA THR A 182 3.54 0.85 9.45
C THR A 182 2.55 -0.27 9.14
N LEU A 183 2.12 -0.41 7.88
CA LEU A 183 1.23 -1.50 7.44
C LEU A 183 1.93 -2.86 7.53
N ALA A 184 3.20 -2.94 7.13
CA ALA A 184 4.01 -4.16 7.23
C ALA A 184 4.32 -4.56 8.68
N ALA A 185 4.66 -3.58 9.52
CA ALA A 185 5.09 -3.80 10.91
C ALA A 185 4.01 -4.49 11.76
N GLY A 186 2.72 -4.36 11.41
CA GLY A 186 1.63 -5.08 12.08
C GLY A 186 1.73 -6.61 11.98
N PHE A 187 2.49 -7.13 11.01
CA PHE A 187 2.70 -8.57 10.81
C PHE A 187 4.07 -9.04 11.29
N ILE A 188 5.01 -8.15 11.60
CA ILE A 188 6.39 -8.49 11.96
C ILE A 188 6.47 -8.69 13.48
N THR A 189 6.86 -9.89 13.93
CA THR A 189 6.99 -10.21 15.36
C THR A 189 8.42 -10.04 15.87
N ALA A 190 9.43 -10.39 15.07
CA ALA A 190 10.83 -10.18 15.37
C ALA A 190 11.67 -10.23 14.08
N CYS A 191 12.77 -9.50 14.02
CA CYS A 191 13.74 -9.59 12.93
C CYS A 191 15.12 -9.96 13.48
N PRO A 192 15.99 -10.62 12.69
CA PRO A 192 17.38 -10.85 13.09
C PRO A 192 18.06 -9.55 13.51
N SER A 193 18.77 -9.56 14.64
CA SER A 193 19.51 -8.40 15.14
C SER A 193 20.69 -7.99 14.23
N THR A 194 21.07 -8.87 13.30
CA THR A 194 22.08 -8.63 12.26
C THR A 194 21.53 -7.85 11.06
N ASN A 195 20.21 -7.67 10.93
CA ASN A 195 19.64 -6.88 9.85
C ASN A 195 20.04 -5.42 9.99
N VAL A 196 20.34 -4.79 8.85
CA VAL A 196 20.63 -3.35 8.81
C VAL A 196 19.40 -2.56 9.24
N ALA A 197 19.62 -1.49 10.01
CA ALA A 197 18.54 -0.59 10.39
C ALA A 197 18.02 0.16 9.16
N LEU A 198 16.72 0.03 8.90
CA LEU A 198 16.05 0.78 7.84
C LEU A 198 15.73 2.21 8.31
N PRO A 199 15.81 3.23 7.43
CA PRO A 199 15.48 4.62 7.77
C PRO A 199 13.95 4.85 7.80
N VAL A 200 13.22 3.95 8.46
CA VAL A 200 11.76 3.95 8.54
C VAL A 200 11.30 3.94 9.98
N LYS A 201 10.11 4.48 10.21
CA LYS A 201 9.46 4.52 11.51
C LYS A 201 8.03 4.05 11.36
N ALA A 202 7.67 2.98 12.07
CA ALA A 202 6.28 2.58 12.22
C ALA A 202 5.55 3.59 13.11
N TYR A 203 4.39 4.04 12.67
CA TYR A 203 3.45 4.82 13.45
C TYR A 203 2.56 3.88 14.28
N PRO A 204 1.86 4.40 15.32
CA PRO A 204 0.73 3.67 15.90
C PRO A 204 -0.26 3.25 14.80
N SER A 205 -0.84 2.07 14.90
CA SER A 205 -1.78 1.57 13.88
C SER A 205 -3.07 2.40 13.85
N LEU A 206 -3.70 2.45 12.68
CA LEU A 206 -5.07 2.92 12.52
C LEU A 206 -5.84 1.80 11.82
N SER A 207 -6.97 1.39 12.37
CA SER A 207 -7.76 0.27 11.85
C SER A 207 -9.19 0.73 11.60
N LEU A 208 -9.73 0.44 10.42
CA LEU A 208 -11.14 0.67 10.13
C LEU A 208 -12.01 -0.19 11.05
N THR A 209 -13.10 0.37 11.58
CA THR A 209 -14.05 -0.34 12.45
C THR A 209 -15.49 -0.16 11.99
N GLY A 210 -16.31 -1.17 12.27
CA GLY A 210 -17.75 -1.15 11.98
C GLY A 210 -18.14 -1.40 10.53
N PHE A 211 -17.17 -1.49 9.61
CA PHE A 211 -17.43 -1.66 8.18
C PHE A 211 -16.44 -2.62 7.53
N THR A 212 -16.93 -3.45 6.61
CA THR A 212 -16.13 -4.26 5.68
C THR A 212 -15.73 -3.46 4.43
N GLN A 213 -16.51 -2.42 4.10
CA GLN A 213 -16.32 -1.54 2.96
C GLN A 213 -16.78 -0.12 3.29
N VAL A 214 -16.08 0.88 2.75
CA VAL A 214 -16.42 2.29 2.94
C VAL A 214 -16.80 2.91 1.60
N PHE A 215 -17.60 3.97 1.62
CA PHE A 215 -18.03 4.69 0.43
C PHE A 215 -17.66 6.17 0.53
N SER A 216 -17.28 6.74 -0.61
CA SER A 216 -17.05 8.18 -0.76
C SER A 216 -18.28 8.99 -0.31
N GLY A 217 -18.05 10.06 0.44
CA GLY A 217 -19.09 10.90 1.03
C GLY A 217 -19.82 10.29 2.24
N ARG A 218 -19.35 9.16 2.79
CA ARG A 218 -19.87 8.57 4.04
C ARG A 218 -18.85 8.71 5.17
N GLN A 219 -19.35 8.70 6.40
CA GLN A 219 -18.50 8.69 7.59
C GLN A 219 -17.82 7.33 7.73
N ALA A 220 -16.50 7.35 7.91
CA ALA A 220 -15.70 6.21 8.31
C ALA A 220 -15.36 6.31 9.79
N SER A 221 -15.25 5.15 10.45
CA SER A 221 -14.85 5.03 11.85
C SER A 221 -13.60 4.18 11.95
N PHE A 222 -12.67 4.59 12.81
CA PHE A 222 -11.40 3.93 13.02
C PHE A 222 -11.09 3.80 14.50
N THR A 223 -10.21 2.87 14.83
CA THR A 223 -9.59 2.76 16.15
C THR A 223 -8.07 2.81 16.05
N THR A 224 -7.44 3.34 17.09
CA THR A 224 -5.98 3.38 17.21
C THR A 224 -5.54 3.16 18.67
N PRO A 225 -4.41 2.47 18.92
CA PRO A 225 -3.82 2.40 20.26
C PRO A 225 -3.09 3.69 20.66
N ALA A 226 -2.99 4.69 19.76
CA ALA A 226 -2.37 5.97 20.07
C ALA A 226 -3.08 6.65 21.26
N THR A 227 -2.30 7.06 22.26
CA THR A 227 -2.79 7.80 23.42
C THR A 227 -2.55 9.30 23.24
N GLY A 228 -3.25 10.13 24.01
CA GLY A 228 -3.07 11.58 23.95
C GLY A 228 -3.52 12.22 22.62
N LEU A 229 -4.50 11.61 21.95
CA LEU A 229 -5.11 12.21 20.76
C LEU A 229 -5.73 13.57 21.11
N PRO A 230 -5.54 14.60 20.27
CA PRO A 230 -6.07 15.92 20.57
C PRO A 230 -7.59 15.94 20.36
N ALA A 231 -8.33 16.49 21.33
CA ALA A 231 -9.79 16.57 21.25
C ALA A 231 -10.30 17.43 20.08
N SER A 232 -9.46 18.32 19.53
CA SER A 232 -9.72 19.13 18.34
C SER A 232 -8.43 19.36 17.56
N GLY A 233 -8.54 19.75 16.29
CA GLY A 233 -7.38 20.02 15.42
C GLY A 233 -6.67 18.77 14.90
N ALA A 234 -7.30 17.60 15.01
CA ALA A 234 -6.91 16.41 14.26
C ALA A 234 -7.64 16.35 12.91
N PHE A 235 -6.97 15.72 11.94
CA PHE A 235 -7.49 15.45 10.61
C PHE A 235 -7.24 14.00 10.25
N VAL A 236 -8.12 13.42 9.44
CA VAL A 236 -7.82 12.22 8.67
C VAL A 236 -7.39 12.68 7.27
N ALA A 237 -6.16 12.34 6.90
CA ALA A 237 -5.65 12.50 5.56
C ALA A 237 -6.00 11.24 4.74
N PHE A 238 -6.90 11.38 3.78
CA PHE A 238 -7.23 10.33 2.83
C PHE A 238 -6.34 10.45 1.58
N ILE A 239 -5.79 9.34 1.11
CA ILE A 239 -4.86 9.30 -0.02
C ILE A 239 -5.37 8.28 -1.03
N SER A 240 -5.60 8.73 -2.26
CA SER A 240 -5.97 7.88 -3.40
C SER A 240 -5.34 8.41 -4.69
N GLY A 241 -4.72 7.53 -5.46
CA GLY A 241 -4.02 7.89 -6.71
C GLY A 241 -2.88 8.88 -6.47
N VAL A 242 -2.57 9.69 -7.49
CA VAL A 242 -1.41 10.60 -7.52
C VAL A 242 -1.75 12.06 -7.19
N SER A 243 -2.98 12.35 -6.75
CA SER A 243 -3.46 13.71 -6.49
C SER A 243 -3.03 14.29 -5.13
N GLY A 244 -2.32 13.51 -4.31
CA GLY A 244 -1.94 13.88 -2.95
C GLY A 244 -3.05 13.66 -1.90
N PRO A 245 -2.77 13.98 -0.62
CA PRO A 245 -3.68 13.77 0.48
C PRO A 245 -4.82 14.81 0.51
N VAL A 246 -6.03 14.35 0.83
CA VAL A 246 -7.18 15.20 1.17
C VAL A 246 -7.40 15.14 2.68
N PHE A 247 -7.25 16.28 3.35
CA PHE A 247 -7.38 16.38 4.79
C PHE A 247 -8.81 16.72 5.18
N VAL A 248 -9.41 15.89 6.04
CA VAL A 248 -10.76 16.08 6.55
C VAL A 248 -10.70 16.19 8.07
N PRO A 249 -11.37 17.17 8.70
CA PRO A 249 -11.44 17.26 10.16
C PRO A 249 -11.89 15.93 10.79
N ALA A 250 -11.15 15.49 11.80
CA ALA A 250 -11.45 14.26 12.53
C ALA A 250 -12.13 14.58 13.86
N THR A 251 -13.08 13.74 14.26
CA THR A 251 -13.58 13.71 15.64
C THR A 251 -12.92 12.54 16.36
N THR A 252 -12.26 12.81 17.49
CA THR A 252 -11.60 11.80 18.30
C THR A 252 -12.28 11.65 19.66
N SER A 253 -12.57 10.42 20.07
CA SER A 253 -13.11 10.10 21.40
C SER A 253 -12.44 8.83 21.93
N GLY A 254 -11.59 8.97 22.94
CA GLY A 254 -10.74 7.88 23.41
C GLY A 254 -9.84 7.36 22.28
N SER A 255 -9.95 6.07 21.97
CA SER A 255 -9.25 5.42 20.84
C SER A 255 -9.99 5.52 19.51
N THR A 256 -11.21 6.06 19.49
CA THR A 256 -12.07 6.12 18.30
C THR A 256 -11.81 7.42 17.54
N VAL A 257 -11.74 7.30 16.21
CA VAL A 257 -11.55 8.39 15.27
C VAL A 257 -12.63 8.29 14.20
N THR A 258 -13.32 9.39 13.91
CA THR A 258 -14.28 9.44 12.80
C THR A 258 -13.98 10.59 11.86
N ALA A 259 -14.18 10.37 10.56
CA ALA A 259 -14.07 11.40 9.53
C ALA A 259 -14.93 11.01 8.31
N THR A 260 -15.38 12.00 7.54
CA THR A 260 -16.11 11.75 6.29
C THR A 260 -15.12 11.47 5.17
N VAL A 261 -15.28 10.36 4.46
CA VAL A 261 -14.46 10.06 3.28
C VAL A 261 -14.77 11.09 2.18
N PRO A 262 -13.78 11.76 1.59
CA PRO A 262 -14.01 12.72 0.52
C PRO A 262 -14.73 12.09 -0.68
N SER A 263 -15.62 12.85 -1.33
CA SER A 263 -16.30 12.41 -2.56
C SER A 263 -15.37 12.26 -3.77
N THR A 264 -14.16 12.80 -3.68
CA THR A 264 -13.15 12.84 -4.76
C THR A 264 -12.19 11.65 -4.74
N MET A 265 -12.36 10.70 -3.81
CA MET A 265 -11.48 9.53 -3.74
C MET A 265 -11.72 8.61 -4.93
N LEU A 266 -10.64 8.01 -5.44
CA LEU A 266 -10.73 6.92 -6.41
C LEU A 266 -11.26 5.65 -5.71
N ASP A 267 -11.95 4.82 -6.47
CA ASP A 267 -12.39 3.51 -5.98
C ASP A 267 -11.19 2.57 -5.79
N GLY A 268 -11.38 1.49 -5.02
CA GLY A 268 -10.34 0.50 -4.76
C GLY A 268 -9.59 0.73 -3.45
N GLN A 269 -8.34 0.28 -3.39
CA GLN A 269 -7.53 0.42 -2.19
C GLN A 269 -7.01 1.85 -2.04
N ILE A 270 -7.43 2.51 -0.96
CA ILE A 270 -6.97 3.83 -0.54
C ILE A 270 -6.38 3.77 0.86
N TYR A 271 -5.82 4.89 1.32
CA TYR A 271 -5.21 4.98 2.64
C TYR A 271 -5.77 6.14 3.45
N ALA A 272 -5.84 5.95 4.77
CA ALA A 272 -6.23 7.00 5.72
C ALA A 272 -5.20 7.11 6.85
N LEU A 273 -4.71 8.32 7.14
CA LEU A 273 -3.81 8.59 8.27
C LEU A 273 -4.43 9.60 9.21
N LEU A 274 -4.32 9.39 10.52
CA LEU A 274 -4.64 10.41 11.52
C LEU A 274 -3.43 11.35 11.68
N THR A 275 -3.66 12.65 11.60
CA THR A 275 -2.58 13.66 11.61
C THR A 275 -3.04 14.98 12.25
N ARG A 276 -2.08 15.80 12.68
CA ARG A 276 -2.30 17.20 13.08
C ARG A 276 -2.24 18.18 11.88
N GLN A 277 -1.82 17.68 10.72
CA GLN A 277 -1.75 18.45 9.49
C GLN A 277 -3.14 18.65 8.88
N GLY A 278 -3.55 19.90 8.65
CA GLY A 278 -4.85 20.22 8.03
C GLY A 278 -4.80 20.58 6.54
N SER A 279 -3.61 20.68 5.94
CA SER A 279 -3.42 21.02 4.51
C SER A 279 -2.00 20.69 4.03
N GLY A 280 -1.80 20.66 2.71
CA GLY A 280 -0.50 20.49 2.06
C GLY A 280 -0.54 19.48 0.92
N ALA A 281 0.49 19.47 0.06
CA ALA A 281 0.57 18.54 -1.06
C ALA A 281 1.08 17.14 -0.66
N MET A 282 1.70 17.01 0.52
CA MET A 282 2.34 15.79 1.01
C MET A 282 2.06 15.60 2.50
N ILE A 283 2.13 14.35 2.97
CA ILE A 283 2.09 14.03 4.41
C ILE A 283 3.39 14.48 5.08
N VAL A 284 3.29 15.20 6.20
CA VAL A 284 4.44 15.56 7.04
C VAL A 284 4.64 14.49 8.13
N PRO A 285 5.72 13.68 8.09
CA PRO A 285 5.91 12.54 9.00
C PRO A 285 5.81 12.87 10.50
N ALA A 286 6.27 14.07 10.90
CA ALA A 286 6.27 14.51 12.29
C ALA A 286 4.86 14.87 12.82
N GLN A 287 3.89 15.07 11.93
CA GLN A 287 2.50 15.41 12.29
C GLN A 287 1.59 14.18 12.34
N VAL A 288 2.05 13.02 11.86
CA VAL A 288 1.28 11.76 11.87
C VAL A 288 1.11 11.25 13.30
N LEU A 289 -0.14 11.00 13.67
CA LEU A 289 -0.54 10.47 14.97
C LEU A 289 -0.76 8.95 14.91
N ALA A 290 -1.33 8.45 13.82
CA ALA A 290 -1.56 7.02 13.60
C ALA A 290 -1.81 6.70 12.11
N GLY A 291 -1.61 5.44 11.73
CA GLY A 291 -1.89 4.90 10.40
C GLY A 291 -0.67 4.87 9.48
N PRO A 292 -0.86 4.57 8.19
CA PRO A 292 -2.15 4.46 7.51
C PRO A 292 -2.97 3.23 7.89
N ALA A 293 -4.28 3.36 7.74
CA ALA A 293 -5.20 2.24 7.51
C ALA A 293 -5.31 2.01 5.99
N ALA A 294 -5.22 0.76 5.53
CA ALA A 294 -5.61 0.39 4.17
C ALA A 294 -7.13 0.15 4.13
N ILE A 295 -7.82 0.77 3.18
CA ILE A 295 -9.30 0.74 3.08
C ILE A 295 -9.68 0.37 1.65
N GLU A 296 -10.69 -0.50 1.51
CA GLU A 296 -11.34 -0.72 0.22
C GLU A 296 -12.54 0.23 0.08
N LEU A 297 -12.47 1.15 -0.89
CA LEU A 297 -13.63 1.91 -1.34
C LEU A 297 -14.42 1.14 -2.39
N GLY A 298 -15.72 1.01 -2.16
CA GLY A 298 -16.64 0.38 -3.11
C GLY A 298 -17.02 1.30 -4.27
N LEU A 299 -17.27 0.69 -5.43
CA LEU A 299 -17.84 1.39 -6.58
C LEU A 299 -19.16 2.07 -6.18
N PRO A 300 -19.43 3.31 -6.63
CA PRO A 300 -20.72 3.97 -6.41
C PRO A 300 -21.88 3.07 -6.85
N GLY A 301 -22.69 2.59 -5.90
CA GLY A 301 -23.85 1.71 -6.15
C GLY A 301 -23.69 0.24 -5.74
N ALA A 302 -22.51 -0.20 -5.29
CA ALA A 302 -22.37 -1.50 -4.62
C ALA A 302 -23.01 -1.44 -3.22
N VAL A 303 -23.87 -2.40 -2.88
CA VAL A 303 -24.48 -2.49 -1.54
C VAL A 303 -23.43 -3.02 -0.57
N ALA A 304 -23.24 -2.34 0.56
CA ALA A 304 -22.39 -2.85 1.65
C ALA A 304 -22.84 -4.25 2.05
N VAL A 305 -21.95 -5.25 1.97
CA VAL A 305 -22.22 -6.56 2.54
C VAL A 305 -21.98 -6.46 4.03
N ALA A 306 -23.05 -6.50 4.81
CA ALA A 306 -22.98 -6.53 6.27
C ALA A 306 -22.17 -7.75 6.73
N ALA A 307 -21.39 -7.56 7.80
CA ALA A 307 -20.56 -8.58 8.43
C ALA A 307 -21.39 -9.72 9.05
#